data_AF-A0A2P5HQU7-F1
#
_entry.id   AF-A0A2P5HQU7-F1
#
_cell.length_a   1.000
_cell.length_b   1.000
_cell.length_c   1.000
_cell.angle_alpha   90.00
_cell.angle_beta   90.00
_cell.angle_gamma   90.00
#
_symmetry.space_group_name_H-M   'P 1'
#
loop_
_entity.id
_entity.type
_entity.pdbx_description
1 polymer ?
#
loop_
_entity_poly.entity_id
_entity_poly.type
_entity_poly.pdbx_seq_one_letter_code
_entity_poly.pdbx_strand_id
1 'polypeptide(L)'
;MSLEAKIRDTSERNVELLKILHQTDSAIPDLESQKKQVADLEKQVAQQAERLKQIGYRRKQELREHENYRDSVLRRFAFKVSGKADKFEARAAKEEREYFDVLQEEHQADVMKTNLDEMLADARTVRDELDVRAATHVEAQRELDSLYESIFTGPSPGFPEEDQQEHETSQAIQTYKEARSRAEAEGQVVNILTQAQNRLNGALMAMEDALHASRVDMFGGGTFSDMMERSALNQAENLVRQATALVTQAQRASPMVRPLPPVSIAQGNLLGDVFFDNIFSDMAFHEKIQQSNLEVRNCSQSLNIDLMSATQRHMELLREADQKNEVVRQARVRLQKTREQAFQRVSGGVASSSPMPLPMPPPDGPPPTYTERADAAGNWWES
;
A
#
# COMPACT_ATOMS: atom_id res chain seq x y z
N MET A 1 15.94 -44.94 15.41
CA MET A 1 15.12 -44.43 16.53
C MET A 1 13.66 -44.46 16.06
N SER A 2 12.72 -44.99 16.84
CA SER A 2 11.30 -45.03 16.45
C SER A 2 10.69 -43.61 16.49
N LEU A 3 9.64 -43.38 15.70
CA LEU A 3 8.91 -42.10 15.66
C LEU A 3 8.41 -41.70 17.06
N GLU A 4 7.83 -42.66 17.79
CA GLU A 4 7.37 -42.46 19.18
C GLU A 4 8.51 -42.07 20.13
N ALA A 5 9.73 -42.60 19.96
CA ALA A 5 10.87 -42.23 20.79
C ALA A 5 11.30 -40.78 20.52
N LYS A 6 11.34 -40.35 19.24
CA LYS A 6 11.61 -38.96 18.87
C LYS A 6 10.56 -38.00 19.46
N ILE A 7 9.28 -38.39 19.42
CA ILE A 7 8.17 -37.61 20.00
C ILE A 7 8.34 -37.44 21.51
N ARG A 8 8.72 -38.50 22.24
CA ARG A 8 8.98 -38.40 23.69
C ARG A 8 10.16 -37.47 23.99
N ASP A 9 11.27 -37.64 23.29
CA ASP A 9 12.51 -36.89 23.52
C ASP A 9 12.35 -35.38 23.23
N THR A 10 11.34 -34.99 22.44
CA THR A 10 11.10 -33.59 22.02
C THR A 10 9.86 -32.95 22.64
N SER A 11 9.12 -33.69 23.48
CA SER A 11 7.82 -33.27 24.02
C SER A 11 7.89 -31.98 24.83
N GLU A 12 8.90 -31.82 25.69
CA GLU A 12 9.08 -30.61 26.51
C GLU A 12 9.29 -29.36 25.64
N ARG A 13 10.13 -29.46 24.59
CA ARG A 13 10.38 -28.35 23.67
C ARG A 13 9.13 -27.98 22.87
N ASN A 14 8.34 -28.97 22.44
CA ASN A 14 7.06 -28.73 21.76
C ASN A 14 6.10 -27.93 22.64
N VAL A 15 5.96 -28.28 23.93
CA VAL A 15 5.09 -27.55 24.87
C VAL A 15 5.56 -26.12 25.09
N GLU A 16 6.87 -25.90 25.22
CA GLU A 16 7.45 -24.57 25.38
C GLU A 16 7.18 -23.66 24.16
N LEU A 17 7.41 -24.17 22.95
CA LEU A 17 7.20 -23.43 21.71
C LEU A 17 5.72 -23.05 21.51
N LEU A 18 4.80 -23.98 21.77
CA LEU A 18 3.36 -23.72 21.70
C LEU A 18 2.91 -22.65 22.71
N LYS A 19 3.51 -22.65 23.90
CA LYS A 19 3.24 -21.61 24.91
C LYS A 19 3.71 -20.23 24.41
N ILE A 20 4.89 -20.13 23.81
CA ILE A 20 5.40 -18.86 23.25
C ILE A 20 4.49 -18.37 22.12
N LEU A 21 4.09 -19.27 21.21
CA LEU A 21 3.18 -18.94 20.12
C LEU A 21 1.84 -18.41 20.64
N HIS A 22 1.26 -19.08 21.64
CA HIS A 22 0.00 -18.63 22.25
C HIS A 22 0.13 -17.26 22.93
N GLN A 23 1.25 -17.00 23.63
CA GLN A 23 1.51 -15.71 24.27
C GLN A 23 1.75 -14.56 23.26
N THR A 24 2.08 -14.89 22.01
CA THR A 24 2.45 -13.92 20.97
C THR A 24 1.49 -13.94 19.77
N ASP A 25 0.34 -14.59 19.89
CA ASP A 25 -0.61 -14.84 18.79
C ASP A 25 -1.08 -13.55 18.10
N SER A 26 -1.32 -12.48 18.87
CA SER A 26 -1.74 -11.19 18.33
C SER A 26 -0.59 -10.31 17.81
N ALA A 27 0.67 -10.68 18.03
CA ALA A 27 1.80 -9.76 17.82
C ALA A 27 1.96 -9.30 16.36
N ILE A 28 1.74 -10.20 15.39
CA ILE A 28 1.84 -9.87 13.95
C ILE A 28 0.70 -8.95 13.48
N PRO A 29 -0.60 -9.26 13.70
CA PRO A 29 -1.66 -8.35 13.28
C PRO A 29 -1.64 -7.01 14.02
N ASP A 30 -1.27 -7.00 15.31
CA ASP A 30 -1.12 -5.77 16.09
C ASP A 30 -0.01 -4.89 15.50
N LEU A 31 1.12 -5.49 15.12
CA LEU A 31 2.23 -4.80 14.47
C LEU A 31 1.85 -4.20 13.12
N GLU A 32 1.09 -4.93 12.29
CA GLU A 32 0.61 -4.41 11.00
C GLU A 32 -0.34 -3.22 11.18
N SER A 33 -1.25 -3.31 12.16
CA SER A 33 -2.14 -2.21 12.53
C SER A 33 -1.35 -0.99 12.98
N GLN A 34 -0.38 -1.20 13.87
CA GLN A 34 0.48 -0.14 14.40
C GLN A 34 1.31 0.53 13.30
N LYS A 35 1.86 -0.24 12.35
CA LYS A 35 2.59 0.30 11.19
C LYS A 35 1.72 1.23 10.34
N LYS A 36 0.44 0.90 10.16
CA LYS A 36 -0.52 1.78 9.45
C LYS A 36 -0.78 3.06 10.24
N GLN A 37 -0.96 2.98 11.55
CA GLN A 37 -1.14 4.15 12.41
C GLN A 37 0.07 5.09 12.36
N VAL A 38 1.29 4.55 12.45
CA VAL A 38 2.53 5.33 12.33
C VAL A 38 2.60 6.03 10.97
N ALA A 39 2.31 5.34 9.88
CA ALA A 39 2.32 5.93 8.54
C ALA A 39 1.28 7.06 8.38
N ASP A 40 0.10 6.92 8.97
CA ASP A 40 -0.92 7.96 8.95
C ASP A 40 -0.49 9.19 9.78
N LEU A 41 0.07 8.98 10.97
CA LEU A 41 0.62 10.07 11.79
C LEU A 41 1.77 10.80 11.09
N GLU A 42 2.68 10.09 10.42
CA GLU A 42 3.74 10.70 9.61
C GLU A 42 3.18 11.60 8.51
N LYS A 43 2.11 11.17 7.84
CA LYS A 43 1.41 11.97 6.84
C LYS A 43 0.76 13.21 7.46
N GLN A 44 0.12 13.09 8.62
CA GLN A 44 -0.49 14.22 9.33
C GLN A 44 0.58 15.24 9.77
N VAL A 45 1.71 14.78 10.33
CA VAL A 45 2.86 15.62 10.69
C VAL A 45 3.38 16.36 9.45
N ALA A 46 3.56 15.67 8.32
CA ALA A 46 4.04 16.27 7.08
C ALA A 46 3.08 17.35 6.55
N GLN A 47 1.77 17.08 6.59
CA GLN A 47 0.73 18.05 6.20
C GLN A 47 0.74 19.29 7.10
N GLN A 48 0.83 19.11 8.43
CA GLN A 48 0.89 20.24 9.36
C GLN A 48 2.19 21.03 9.24
N ALA A 49 3.31 20.37 8.99
CA ALA A 49 4.57 21.04 8.72
C ALA A 49 4.48 21.93 7.47
N GLU A 50 3.81 21.48 6.41
CA GLU A 50 3.58 22.30 5.22
C GLU A 50 2.62 23.46 5.49
N ARG A 51 1.56 23.24 6.27
CA ARG A 51 0.66 24.31 6.71
C ARG A 51 1.40 25.37 7.52
N LEU A 52 2.28 24.97 8.45
CA LEU A 52 3.10 25.89 9.22
C LEU A 52 4.04 26.72 8.35
N LYS A 53 4.61 26.15 7.27
CA LYS A 53 5.38 26.93 6.30
C LYS A 53 4.51 27.99 5.63
N GLN A 54 3.30 27.64 5.20
CA GLN A 54 2.37 28.58 4.57
C GLN A 54 1.93 29.70 5.52
N ILE A 55 1.62 29.38 6.78
CA ILE A 55 1.34 30.37 7.83
C ILE A 55 2.58 31.26 8.05
N GLY A 56 3.77 30.68 8.10
CA GLY A 56 5.03 31.42 8.26
C GLY A 56 5.31 32.40 7.12
N TYR A 57 4.93 32.07 5.88
CA TYR A 57 4.97 33.02 4.76
C TYR A 57 3.97 34.16 4.95
N ARG A 58 2.71 33.85 5.29
CA ARG A 58 1.68 34.86 5.57
C ARG A 58 2.09 35.78 6.71
N ARG A 59 2.59 35.25 7.82
CA ARG A 59 3.07 36.04 8.98
C ARG A 59 4.14 37.04 8.58
N LYS A 60 5.10 36.63 7.74
CA LYS A 60 6.16 37.54 7.25
C LYS A 60 5.59 38.64 6.36
N GLN A 61 4.53 38.37 5.61
CA GLN A 61 3.85 39.37 4.80
C GLN A 61 3.08 40.34 5.69
N GLU A 62 2.20 39.85 6.56
CA GLU A 62 1.41 40.68 7.49
C GLU A 62 2.30 41.52 8.41
N LEU A 63 3.42 40.97 8.90
CA LEU A 63 4.39 41.74 9.71
C LEU A 63 4.95 42.94 8.93
N ARG A 64 5.32 42.74 7.67
CA ARG A 64 5.84 43.81 6.81
C ARG A 64 4.76 44.85 6.52
N GLU A 65 3.51 44.43 6.29
CA GLU A 65 2.40 45.34 6.02
C GLU A 65 2.10 46.19 7.27
N HIS A 66 2.03 45.56 8.44
CA HIS A 66 1.89 46.21 9.74
C HIS A 66 3.03 47.20 10.04
N GLU A 67 4.31 46.79 9.90
CA GLU A 67 5.48 47.66 10.11
C GLU A 67 5.47 48.86 9.16
N ASN A 68 5.24 48.62 7.86
CA ASN A 68 5.18 49.67 6.85
C ASN A 68 4.04 50.67 7.10
N TYR A 69 2.90 50.20 7.63
CA TYR A 69 1.77 51.07 7.92
C TYR A 69 1.99 51.88 9.21
N ARG A 70 2.51 51.24 10.26
CA ARG A 70 2.81 51.87 11.55
C ARG A 70 3.89 52.95 11.45
N ASP A 71 4.97 52.66 10.74
CA ASP A 71 6.19 53.49 10.75
C ASP A 71 6.20 54.59 9.67
N SER A 72 5.18 54.66 8.81
CA SER A 72 5.12 55.64 7.73
C SER A 72 4.68 57.03 8.20
N VAL A 73 5.67 57.87 8.55
CA VAL A 73 5.49 59.28 8.94
C VAL A 73 4.84 60.11 7.82
N LEU A 74 5.20 59.85 6.55
CA LEU A 74 4.62 60.54 5.39
C LEU A 74 3.14 60.21 5.19
N ARG A 75 2.74 58.93 5.32
CA ARG A 75 1.33 58.52 5.26
C ARG A 75 0.55 59.15 6.41
N ARG A 76 1.07 59.07 7.63
CA ARG A 76 0.46 59.70 8.81
C ARG A 76 0.24 61.20 8.62
N PHE A 77 1.21 61.90 8.05
CA PHE A 77 1.09 63.32 7.75
C PHE A 77 0.05 63.61 6.66
N ALA A 78 0.03 62.85 5.56
CA ALA A 78 -0.96 63.03 4.49
C ALA A 78 -2.41 62.80 4.96
N PHE A 79 -2.65 61.78 5.80
CA PHE A 79 -3.97 61.55 6.41
C PHE A 79 -4.35 62.64 7.41
N LYS A 80 -3.38 63.21 8.14
CA LYS A 80 -3.62 64.34 9.06
C LYS A 80 -3.97 65.63 8.32
N VAL A 81 -3.23 65.97 7.25
CA VAL A 81 -3.45 67.19 6.46
C VAL A 81 -4.76 67.12 5.66
N SER A 82 -5.20 65.92 5.26
CA SER A 82 -6.48 65.72 4.57
C SER A 82 -7.69 65.58 5.51
N GLY A 83 -7.50 65.73 6.84
CA GLY A 83 -8.58 65.63 7.83
C GLY A 83 -9.15 64.23 8.02
N LYS A 84 -8.39 63.18 7.66
CA LYS A 84 -8.80 61.76 7.70
C LYS A 84 -7.99 60.93 8.70
N ALA A 85 -7.56 61.53 9.81
CA ALA A 85 -6.72 60.87 10.82
C ALA A 85 -7.36 59.56 11.35
N ASP A 86 -8.65 59.57 11.65
CA ASP A 86 -9.39 58.40 12.15
C ASP A 86 -9.34 57.21 11.17
N LYS A 87 -9.29 57.48 9.85
CA LYS A 87 -9.18 56.42 8.83
C LYS A 87 -7.80 55.77 8.80
N PHE A 88 -6.75 56.51 9.17
CA PHE A 88 -5.41 55.96 9.31
C PHE A 88 -5.33 55.07 10.54
N GLU A 89 -5.86 55.52 11.68
CA GLU A 89 -5.89 54.71 12.92
C GLU A 89 -6.73 53.45 12.76
N ALA A 90 -7.91 53.53 12.12
CA ALA A 90 -8.73 52.36 11.83
C ALA A 90 -8.04 51.34 10.92
N ARG A 91 -7.22 51.80 9.96
CA ARG A 91 -6.42 50.91 9.11
C ARG A 91 -5.24 50.31 9.85
N ALA A 92 -4.50 51.11 10.63
CA ALA A 92 -3.40 50.58 11.46
C ALA A 92 -3.90 49.50 12.43
N ALA A 93 -5.05 49.72 13.08
CA ALA A 93 -5.68 48.74 13.96
C ALA A 93 -6.18 47.49 13.23
N LYS A 94 -6.50 47.59 11.93
CA LYS A 94 -6.87 46.44 11.09
C LYS A 94 -5.64 45.57 10.79
N GLU A 95 -4.56 46.19 10.33
CA GLU A 95 -3.28 45.52 10.03
C GLU A 95 -2.70 44.83 11.29
N GLU A 96 -2.80 45.48 12.46
CA GLU A 96 -2.39 44.90 13.73
C GLU A 96 -3.20 43.64 14.08
N ARG A 97 -4.53 43.68 13.90
CA ARG A 97 -5.40 42.51 14.10
C ARG A 97 -5.06 41.37 13.14
N GLU A 98 -4.89 41.67 11.85
CA GLU A 98 -4.55 40.66 10.84
C GLU A 98 -3.21 39.98 11.16
N TYR A 99 -2.22 40.74 11.62
CA TYR A 99 -0.96 40.18 12.12
C TYR A 99 -1.14 39.29 13.37
N PHE A 100 -1.91 39.73 14.37
CA PHE A 100 -2.17 38.93 15.58
C PHE A 100 -2.98 37.65 15.29
N ASP A 101 -3.95 37.72 14.37
CA ASP A 101 -4.74 36.56 13.96
C ASP A 101 -3.85 35.49 13.33
N VAL A 102 -2.90 35.89 12.46
CA VAL A 102 -1.93 34.96 11.86
C VAL A 102 -0.95 34.41 12.91
N LEU A 103 -0.54 35.21 13.90
CA LEU A 103 0.30 34.75 15.00
C LEU A 103 -0.41 33.71 15.88
N GLN A 104 -1.71 33.92 16.14
CA GLN A 104 -2.53 32.95 16.86
C GLN A 104 -2.72 31.66 16.05
N GLU A 105 -2.96 31.76 14.74
CA GLU A 105 -3.03 30.60 13.84
C GLU A 105 -1.72 29.80 13.84
N GLU A 106 -0.58 30.49 13.81
CA GLU A 106 0.75 29.85 13.89
C GLU A 106 0.92 29.10 15.21
N HIS A 107 0.60 29.74 16.34
CA HIS A 107 0.72 29.10 17.65
C HIS A 107 -0.17 27.86 17.77
N GLN A 108 -1.42 27.93 17.31
CA GLN A 108 -2.32 26.77 17.30
C GLN A 108 -1.79 25.63 16.43
N ALA A 109 -1.28 25.95 15.23
CA ALA A 109 -0.71 24.96 14.33
C ALA A 109 0.57 24.32 14.90
N ASP A 110 1.39 25.09 15.63
CA ASP A 110 2.61 24.61 16.28
C ASP A 110 2.31 23.65 17.45
N VAL A 111 1.31 23.99 18.28
CA VAL A 111 0.81 23.09 19.34
C VAL A 111 0.24 21.80 18.74
N MET A 112 -0.55 21.90 17.68
CA MET A 112 -1.08 20.71 16.99
C MET A 112 0.04 19.83 16.43
N LYS A 113 1.06 20.42 15.80
CA LYS A 113 2.22 19.68 15.30
C LYS A 113 2.98 19.00 16.45
N THR A 114 3.20 19.71 17.55
CA THR A 114 3.90 19.15 18.72
C THR A 114 3.16 17.94 19.28
N ASN A 115 1.84 18.02 19.43
CA ASN A 115 1.02 16.89 19.87
C ASN A 115 1.10 15.71 18.89
N LEU A 116 1.10 15.96 17.58
CA LEU A 116 1.26 14.90 16.57
C LEU A 116 2.65 14.26 16.61
N ASP A 117 3.70 15.05 16.84
CA ASP A 117 5.08 14.55 16.99
C ASP A 117 5.20 13.66 18.24
N GLU A 118 4.56 14.04 19.36
CA GLU A 118 4.49 13.21 20.58
C GLU A 118 3.73 11.91 20.33
N MET A 119 2.53 11.97 19.74
CA MET A 119 1.75 10.78 19.37
C MET A 119 2.53 9.85 18.43
N LEU A 120 3.30 10.41 17.49
CA LEU A 120 4.15 9.64 16.58
C LEU A 120 5.31 8.97 17.32
N ALA A 121 5.92 9.65 18.29
CA ALA A 121 6.99 9.08 19.11
C ALA A 121 6.48 7.89 19.95
N ASP A 122 5.32 8.05 20.59
CA ASP A 122 4.68 6.98 21.36
C ASP A 122 4.30 5.81 20.45
N ALA A 123 3.68 6.09 19.30
CA ALA A 123 3.29 5.07 18.33
C ALA A 123 4.48 4.28 17.78
N ARG A 124 5.64 4.93 17.59
CA ARG A 124 6.89 4.27 17.18
C ARG A 124 7.45 3.38 18.28
N THR A 125 7.38 3.80 19.55
CA THR A 125 7.80 2.99 20.69
C THR A 125 6.99 1.69 20.76
N VAL A 126 5.65 1.80 20.66
CA VAL A 126 4.76 0.62 20.62
C VAL A 126 5.05 -0.28 19.42
N ARG A 127 5.31 0.30 18.24
CA ARG A 127 5.73 -0.47 17.06
C ARG A 127 6.98 -1.30 17.33
N ASP A 128 8.00 -0.69 17.95
CA ASP A 128 9.28 -1.35 18.20
C ASP A 128 9.12 -2.51 19.19
N GLU A 129 8.28 -2.35 20.22
CA GLU A 129 7.92 -3.45 21.13
C GLU A 129 7.18 -4.59 20.41
N LEU A 130 6.24 -4.25 19.54
CA LEU A 130 5.50 -5.23 18.73
C LEU A 130 6.39 -5.93 17.70
N ASP A 131 7.36 -5.24 17.10
CA ASP A 131 8.34 -5.83 16.19
C ASP A 131 9.16 -6.92 16.91
N VAL A 132 9.58 -6.70 18.16
CA VAL A 132 10.27 -7.72 18.97
C VAL A 132 9.38 -8.92 19.27
N ARG A 133 8.12 -8.69 19.66
CA ARG A 133 7.16 -9.79 19.92
C ARG A 133 6.85 -10.58 18.66
N ALA A 134 6.65 -9.90 17.53
CA ALA A 134 6.42 -10.54 16.24
C ALA A 134 7.64 -11.36 15.79
N ALA A 135 8.86 -10.84 15.98
CA ALA A 135 10.08 -11.60 15.72
C ALA A 135 10.17 -12.86 16.59
N THR A 136 9.80 -12.75 17.87
CA THR A 136 9.75 -13.90 18.80
C THR A 136 8.73 -14.94 18.34
N HIS A 137 7.54 -14.50 17.90
CA HIS A 137 6.51 -15.38 17.35
C HIS A 137 7.02 -16.13 16.10
N VAL A 138 7.64 -15.40 15.16
CA VAL A 138 8.18 -15.98 13.92
C VAL A 138 9.29 -16.99 14.20
N GLU A 139 10.19 -16.70 15.13
CA GLU A 139 11.26 -17.63 15.50
C GLU A 139 10.69 -18.88 16.16
N ALA A 140 9.76 -18.74 17.12
CA ALA A 140 9.10 -19.88 17.74
C ALA A 140 8.35 -20.76 16.73
N GLN A 141 7.68 -20.14 15.74
CA GLN A 141 7.01 -20.87 14.66
C GLN A 141 8.02 -21.63 13.81
N ARG A 142 9.14 -21.00 13.45
CA ARG A 142 10.20 -21.63 12.65
C ARG A 142 10.84 -22.81 13.38
N GLU A 143 11.10 -22.65 14.67
CA GLU A 143 11.63 -23.72 15.51
C GLU A 143 10.63 -24.88 15.63
N LEU A 144 9.34 -24.59 15.77
CA LEU A 144 8.29 -25.60 15.83
C LEU A 144 8.17 -26.36 14.50
N ASP A 145 8.19 -25.64 13.38
CA ASP A 145 8.18 -26.23 12.04
C ASP A 145 9.40 -27.13 11.84
N SER A 146 10.60 -26.68 12.24
CA SER A 146 11.83 -27.48 12.16
C SER A 146 11.79 -28.71 13.06
N LEU A 147 11.18 -28.59 14.24
CA LEU A 147 11.00 -29.71 15.16
C LEU A 147 10.10 -30.77 14.53
N TYR A 148 8.94 -30.35 14.01
CA TYR A 148 8.01 -31.24 13.35
C TYR A 148 8.58 -31.88 12.10
N GLU A 149 9.30 -31.14 11.27
CA GLU A 149 10.01 -31.70 10.11
C GLU A 149 10.95 -32.82 10.58
N SER A 150 11.80 -32.59 11.58
CA SER A 150 12.76 -33.62 12.05
C SER A 150 12.12 -34.94 12.55
N ILE A 151 10.85 -34.86 12.94
CA ILE A 151 10.07 -35.98 13.51
C ILE A 151 9.27 -36.66 12.40
N PHE A 152 8.51 -35.90 11.64
CA PHE A 152 7.52 -36.36 10.67
C PHE A 152 8.02 -36.36 9.21
N THR A 153 9.32 -36.14 8.94
CA THR A 153 9.83 -36.31 7.57
C THR A 153 9.67 -37.77 7.11
N GLY A 154 8.86 -37.94 6.05
CA GLY A 154 8.59 -39.24 5.44
C GLY A 154 7.35 -39.91 6.03
N PRO A 155 7.09 -41.19 5.71
CA PRO A 155 5.92 -41.88 6.26
C PRO A 155 5.93 -41.84 7.79
N SER A 156 4.75 -41.62 8.38
CA SER A 156 4.52 -41.57 9.82
C SER A 156 3.84 -42.87 10.33
N PRO A 157 4.57 -44.01 10.49
CA PRO A 157 4.00 -45.25 11.00
C PRO A 157 3.25 -45.07 12.33
N GLY A 158 1.99 -45.46 12.35
CA GLY A 158 1.11 -45.31 13.52
C GLY A 158 0.31 -44.00 13.56
N PHE A 159 0.54 -43.09 12.60
CA PHE A 159 -0.17 -41.80 12.48
C PHE A 159 -0.59 -41.51 11.03
N PRO A 160 -1.41 -42.37 10.38
CA PRO A 160 -1.83 -42.16 8.99
C PRO A 160 -2.64 -40.87 8.78
N GLU A 161 -3.26 -40.34 9.84
CA GLU A 161 -3.96 -39.05 9.76
C GLU A 161 -3.00 -37.87 9.60
N GLU A 162 -1.75 -37.99 10.06
CA GLU A 162 -0.71 -36.98 9.89
C GLU A 162 -0.22 -36.95 8.44
N ASP A 163 0.11 -38.12 7.87
CA ASP A 163 0.48 -38.27 6.45
C ASP A 163 -0.60 -37.68 5.52
N GLN A 164 -1.88 -37.96 5.81
CA GLN A 164 -3.00 -37.43 5.05
C GLN A 164 -3.07 -35.89 5.11
N GLN A 165 -2.87 -35.29 6.29
CA GLN A 165 -2.89 -33.84 6.44
C GLN A 165 -1.65 -33.15 5.86
N GLU A 166 -0.49 -33.80 5.89
CA GLU A 166 0.71 -33.31 5.20
C GLU A 166 0.47 -33.24 3.69
N HIS A 167 -0.16 -34.27 3.13
CA HIS A 167 -0.51 -34.30 1.71
C HIS A 167 -1.50 -33.19 1.35
N GLU A 168 -2.59 -33.03 2.11
CA GLU A 168 -3.57 -31.95 1.91
C GLU A 168 -2.94 -30.56 2.00
N THR A 169 -2.06 -30.34 2.98
CA THR A 169 -1.34 -29.07 3.16
C THR A 169 -0.41 -28.81 1.98
N SER A 170 0.32 -29.82 1.52
CA SER A 170 1.22 -29.73 0.36
C SER A 170 0.46 -29.38 -0.92
N GLN A 171 -0.69 -30.02 -1.16
CA GLN A 171 -1.56 -29.68 -2.28
C GLN A 171 -2.09 -28.23 -2.18
N ALA A 172 -2.56 -27.82 -1.01
CA ALA A 172 -3.03 -26.45 -0.78
C ALA A 172 -1.92 -25.41 -1.07
N ILE A 173 -0.70 -25.66 -0.60
CA ILE A 173 0.46 -24.79 -0.85
C ILE A 173 0.75 -24.70 -2.35
N GLN A 174 0.71 -25.82 -3.07
CA GLN A 174 0.97 -25.83 -4.50
C GLN A 174 -0.07 -25.01 -5.28
N THR A 175 -1.37 -25.21 -4.99
CA THR A 175 -2.44 -24.46 -5.64
C THR A 175 -2.40 -22.96 -5.32
N TYR A 176 -2.00 -22.58 -4.11
CA TYR A 176 -1.75 -21.19 -3.74
C TYR A 176 -0.57 -20.60 -4.53
N LYS A 177 0.57 -21.29 -4.60
CA LYS A 177 1.75 -20.83 -5.35
C LYS A 177 1.42 -20.58 -6.82
N GLU A 178 0.65 -21.47 -7.44
CA GLU A 178 0.18 -21.30 -8.83
C GLU A 178 -0.74 -20.09 -9.00
N ALA A 179 -1.68 -19.88 -8.06
CA ALA A 179 -2.55 -18.70 -8.09
C ALA A 179 -1.77 -17.40 -7.90
N ARG A 180 -0.85 -17.36 -6.94
CA ARG A 180 0.02 -16.22 -6.67
C ARG A 180 0.91 -15.88 -7.86
N SER A 181 1.54 -16.89 -8.47
CA SER A 181 2.37 -16.72 -9.66
C SER A 181 1.58 -16.07 -10.82
N ARG A 182 0.33 -16.51 -11.04
CA ARG A 182 -0.56 -15.86 -12.03
C ARG A 182 -0.89 -14.42 -11.67
N ALA A 183 -1.20 -14.14 -10.40
CA ALA A 183 -1.47 -12.78 -9.93
C ALA A 183 -0.25 -11.86 -10.11
N GLU A 184 0.95 -12.34 -9.79
CA GLU A 184 2.21 -11.61 -9.97
C GLU A 184 2.51 -11.33 -11.45
N ALA A 185 2.31 -12.31 -12.33
CA ALA A 185 2.47 -12.14 -13.78
C ALA A 185 1.52 -11.07 -14.34
N GLU A 186 0.23 -11.09 -13.97
CA GLU A 186 -0.72 -10.05 -14.40
C GLU A 186 -0.40 -8.68 -13.76
N GLY A 187 0.13 -8.66 -12.54
CA GLY A 187 0.62 -7.42 -11.91
C GLY A 187 1.79 -6.78 -12.68
N GLN A 188 2.70 -7.59 -13.23
CA GLN A 188 3.75 -7.08 -14.13
C GLN A 188 3.17 -6.47 -15.40
N VAL A 189 2.12 -7.08 -15.97
CA VAL A 189 1.41 -6.54 -17.15
C VAL A 189 0.81 -5.17 -16.83
N VAL A 190 0.12 -5.03 -15.69
CA VAL A 190 -0.44 -3.74 -15.25
C VAL A 190 0.65 -2.68 -15.12
N ASN A 191 1.81 -3.02 -14.55
CA ASN A 191 2.94 -2.11 -14.41
C ASN A 191 3.50 -1.66 -15.77
N ILE A 192 3.64 -2.57 -16.74
CA ILE A 192 4.12 -2.25 -18.09
C ILE A 192 3.10 -1.36 -18.82
N LEU A 193 1.81 -1.68 -18.74
CA LEU A 193 0.74 -0.88 -19.37
C LEU A 193 0.63 0.52 -18.75
N THR A 194 0.83 0.65 -17.43
CA THR A 194 0.88 1.95 -16.74
C THR A 194 2.04 2.80 -17.26
N GLN A 195 3.22 2.19 -17.47
CA GLN A 195 4.35 2.90 -18.08
C GLN A 195 4.04 3.32 -19.52
N ALA A 196 3.41 2.46 -20.33
CA ALA A 196 2.99 2.80 -21.68
C ALA A 196 1.99 3.96 -21.69
N GLN A 197 1.04 3.98 -20.75
CA GLN A 197 0.08 5.08 -20.58
C GLN A 197 0.78 6.39 -20.24
N ASN A 198 1.78 6.36 -19.36
CA ASN A 198 2.59 7.54 -19.05
C ASN A 198 3.35 8.05 -20.27
N ARG A 199 3.85 7.17 -21.15
CA ARG A 199 4.48 7.57 -22.42
C ARG A 199 3.47 8.22 -23.36
N LEU A 200 2.26 7.67 -23.52
CA LEU A 200 1.22 8.28 -24.35
C LEU A 200 0.74 9.63 -23.79
N ASN A 201 0.63 9.78 -22.47
CA ASN A 201 0.31 11.06 -21.85
C ASN A 201 1.39 12.12 -22.14
N GLY A 202 2.67 11.72 -22.08
CA GLY A 202 3.76 12.60 -22.50
C GLY A 202 3.72 12.93 -24.00
N ALA A 203 3.33 11.97 -24.85
CA ALA A 203 3.16 12.21 -26.28
C ALA A 203 2.02 13.22 -26.54
N LEU A 204 0.92 13.14 -25.79
CA LEU A 204 -0.17 14.12 -25.87
C LEU A 204 0.28 15.53 -25.50
N MET A 205 1.07 15.69 -24.43
CA MET A 205 1.65 16.99 -24.07
C MET A 205 2.55 17.54 -25.21
N ALA A 206 3.42 16.70 -25.76
CA ALA A 206 4.26 17.10 -26.89
C ALA A 206 3.45 17.43 -28.16
N MET A 207 2.34 16.74 -28.41
CA MET A 207 1.43 17.09 -29.52
C MET A 207 0.71 18.42 -29.27
N GLU A 208 0.39 18.77 -28.02
CA GLU A 208 -0.20 20.06 -27.66
C GLU A 208 0.81 21.21 -27.83
N ASP A 209 2.07 20.98 -27.46
CA ASP A 209 3.17 21.91 -27.74
C ASP A 209 3.36 22.13 -29.24
N ALA A 210 3.33 21.05 -30.04
CA ALA A 210 3.41 21.14 -31.50
C ALA A 210 2.22 21.92 -32.10
N LEU A 211 1.00 21.69 -31.62
CA LEU A 211 -0.18 22.47 -32.04
C LEU A 211 -0.07 23.94 -31.66
N HIS A 212 0.49 24.25 -30.50
CA HIS A 212 0.70 25.63 -30.08
C HIS A 212 1.74 26.32 -30.96
N ALA A 213 2.89 25.66 -31.20
CA ALA A 213 3.93 26.16 -32.10
C ALA A 213 3.40 26.38 -33.52
N SER A 214 2.66 25.41 -34.06
CA SER A 214 2.04 25.49 -35.39
C SER A 214 1.01 26.63 -35.52
N ARG A 215 0.25 26.91 -34.45
CA ARG A 215 -0.64 28.10 -34.43
C ARG A 215 0.14 29.40 -34.49
N VAL A 216 1.24 29.50 -33.73
CA VAL A 216 2.09 30.71 -33.76
C VAL A 216 2.72 30.88 -35.15
N ASP A 217 3.09 29.77 -35.78
CA ASP A 217 3.66 29.73 -37.13
C ASP A 217 2.69 30.27 -38.20
N MET A 218 1.44 29.82 -38.19
CA MET A 218 0.36 30.29 -39.09
C MET A 218 0.09 31.82 -39.04
N PHE A 219 0.48 32.52 -37.97
CA PHE A 219 0.30 33.98 -37.83
C PHE A 219 1.59 34.78 -38.06
N GLY A 220 2.56 34.20 -38.78
CA GLY A 220 3.84 34.83 -39.08
C GLY A 220 4.93 34.49 -38.07
N GLY A 221 4.91 33.26 -37.55
CA GLY A 221 6.04 32.72 -36.80
C GLY A 221 7.29 32.62 -37.69
N GLY A 222 8.45 32.76 -37.07
CA GLY A 222 9.73 32.64 -37.77
C GLY A 222 10.40 31.30 -37.50
N THR A 223 11.61 31.10 -38.00
CA THR A 223 12.45 29.90 -37.81
C THR A 223 12.49 29.26 -36.41
N PHE A 224 12.17 30.01 -35.35
CA PHE A 224 12.08 29.49 -33.99
C PHE A 224 10.82 28.66 -33.71
N SER A 225 9.64 29.03 -34.25
CA SER A 225 8.40 28.24 -34.10
C SER A 225 8.52 26.90 -34.80
N ASP A 226 9.05 26.88 -36.03
CA ASP A 226 9.38 25.67 -36.79
C ASP A 226 10.26 24.68 -36.01
N MET A 227 11.32 25.17 -35.36
CA MET A 227 12.22 24.33 -34.58
C MET A 227 11.53 23.72 -33.37
N MET A 228 10.72 24.51 -32.65
CA MET A 228 9.94 24.02 -31.51
C MET A 228 8.92 22.96 -31.94
N GLU A 229 8.21 23.22 -33.03
CA GLU A 229 7.23 22.30 -33.59
C GLU A 229 7.86 20.96 -33.98
N ARG A 230 8.95 20.99 -34.75
CA ARG A 230 9.69 19.77 -35.14
C ARG A 230 10.23 19.02 -33.93
N SER A 231 10.76 19.72 -32.94
CA SER A 231 11.23 19.10 -31.70
C SER A 231 10.10 18.39 -30.95
N ALA A 232 8.96 19.05 -30.83
CA ALA A 232 7.79 18.51 -30.15
C ALA A 232 7.19 17.30 -30.88
N LEU A 233 7.09 17.35 -32.22
CA LEU A 233 6.64 16.21 -33.04
C LEU A 233 7.59 15.00 -32.93
N ASN A 234 8.91 15.22 -32.96
CA ASN A 234 9.90 14.16 -32.75
C ASN A 234 9.80 13.55 -31.35
N GLN A 235 9.57 14.38 -30.34
CA GLN A 235 9.36 13.91 -28.97
C GLN A 235 8.09 13.06 -28.86
N ALA A 236 6.98 13.51 -29.44
CA ALA A 236 5.73 12.76 -29.48
C ALA A 236 5.93 11.39 -30.16
N GLU A 237 6.64 11.35 -31.29
CA GLU A 237 6.88 10.10 -32.01
C GLU A 237 7.72 9.11 -31.21
N ASN A 238 8.80 9.58 -30.58
CA ASN A 238 9.63 8.75 -29.72
C ASN A 238 8.83 8.16 -28.55
N LEU A 239 7.95 8.95 -27.94
CA LEU A 239 7.10 8.50 -26.84
C LEU A 239 6.04 7.48 -27.29
N VAL A 240 5.40 7.69 -28.44
CA VAL A 240 4.47 6.71 -29.03
C VAL A 240 5.19 5.40 -29.34
N ARG A 241 6.38 5.44 -29.96
CA ARG A 241 7.18 4.23 -30.25
C ARG A 241 7.53 3.47 -28.97
N GLN A 242 7.92 4.17 -27.90
CA GLN A 242 8.17 3.54 -26.60
C GLN A 242 6.91 2.89 -26.02
N ALA A 243 5.76 3.56 -26.09
CA ALA A 243 4.48 3.00 -25.64
C ALA A 243 4.13 1.71 -26.41
N THR A 244 4.28 1.71 -27.73
CA THR A 244 4.03 0.54 -28.58
C THR A 244 4.94 -0.63 -28.21
N ALA A 245 6.24 -0.37 -28.01
CA ALA A 245 7.19 -1.41 -27.59
C ALA A 245 6.82 -2.02 -26.22
N LEU A 246 6.41 -1.18 -25.26
CA LEU A 246 5.93 -1.63 -23.95
C LEU A 246 4.65 -2.48 -24.07
N VAL A 247 3.69 -2.08 -24.92
CA VAL A 247 2.48 -2.89 -25.14
C VAL A 247 2.84 -4.24 -25.79
N THR A 248 3.73 -4.27 -26.79
CA THR A 248 4.21 -5.52 -27.37
C THR A 248 4.90 -6.42 -26.32
N GLN A 249 5.63 -5.83 -25.37
CA GLN A 249 6.19 -6.57 -24.24
C GLN A 249 5.09 -7.14 -23.34
N ALA A 250 4.09 -6.33 -22.98
CA ALA A 250 2.95 -6.76 -22.18
C ALA A 250 2.17 -7.92 -22.84
N GLN A 251 2.01 -7.89 -24.16
CA GLN A 251 1.35 -8.95 -24.94
C GLN A 251 2.04 -10.31 -24.84
N ARG A 252 3.37 -10.33 -24.70
CA ARG A 252 4.13 -11.58 -24.51
C ARG A 252 3.87 -12.20 -23.14
N ALA A 253 3.58 -11.38 -22.14
CA ALA A 253 3.25 -11.84 -20.79
C ALA A 253 1.75 -12.18 -20.64
N SER A 254 0.87 -11.44 -21.31
CA SER A 254 -0.58 -11.69 -21.30
C SER A 254 -1.17 -11.50 -22.71
N PRO A 255 -1.56 -12.59 -23.39
CA PRO A 255 -2.19 -12.53 -24.72
C PRO A 255 -3.53 -11.78 -24.76
N MET A 256 -4.09 -11.45 -23.59
CA MET A 256 -5.35 -10.69 -23.47
C MET A 256 -5.17 -9.19 -23.71
N VAL A 257 -3.93 -8.70 -23.78
CA VAL A 257 -3.62 -7.30 -24.10
C VAL A 257 -3.79 -7.08 -25.61
N ARG A 258 -4.60 -6.10 -26.00
CA ARG A 258 -4.85 -5.81 -27.42
C ARG A 258 -3.71 -4.98 -28.00
N PRO A 259 -3.42 -5.10 -29.30
CA PRO A 259 -2.47 -4.22 -29.94
C PRO A 259 -3.01 -2.79 -29.96
N LEU A 260 -2.10 -1.81 -29.83
CA LEU A 260 -2.47 -0.40 -29.97
C LEU A 260 -2.92 -0.11 -31.41
N PRO A 261 -3.89 0.80 -31.60
CA PRO A 261 -4.21 1.30 -32.93
C PRO A 261 -2.98 2.01 -33.52
N PRO A 262 -2.79 1.94 -34.86
CA PRO A 262 -1.69 2.63 -35.51
C PRO A 262 -1.82 4.14 -35.32
N VAL A 263 -0.69 4.81 -35.09
CA VAL A 263 -0.60 6.26 -34.94
C VAL A 263 0.42 6.77 -35.94
N SER A 264 0.01 7.72 -36.78
CA SER A 264 0.88 8.40 -37.74
C SER A 264 1.09 9.84 -37.31
N ILE A 265 2.26 10.12 -36.72
CA ILE A 265 2.64 11.50 -36.39
C ILE A 265 3.14 12.19 -37.65
N ALA A 266 2.59 13.37 -37.94
CA ALA A 266 3.00 14.19 -39.05
C ALA A 266 4.49 14.52 -38.94
N GLN A 267 5.29 13.95 -39.83
CA GLN A 267 6.69 14.33 -40.01
C GLN A 267 6.77 15.15 -41.29
N GLY A 268 7.25 16.38 -41.21
CA GLY A 268 7.58 17.16 -42.40
C GLY A 268 8.62 16.39 -43.20
N ASN A 269 8.25 15.91 -44.40
CA ASN A 269 9.18 15.16 -45.25
C ASN A 269 10.37 16.05 -45.64
N LEU A 270 11.57 15.67 -45.19
CA LEU A 270 12.88 16.27 -45.47
C LEU A 270 13.28 16.37 -46.95
N LEU A 271 12.43 16.04 -47.92
CA LEU A 271 12.81 15.93 -49.34
C LEU A 271 12.03 16.85 -50.30
N GLY A 272 11.12 17.71 -49.83
CA GLY A 272 10.30 18.56 -50.72
C GLY A 272 10.21 20.04 -50.33
N ASP A 273 10.97 20.48 -49.32
CA ASP A 273 10.73 21.73 -48.60
C ASP A 273 11.38 22.97 -49.27
N VAL A 274 11.21 23.11 -50.59
CA VAL A 274 11.71 24.30 -51.32
C VAL A 274 10.69 24.91 -52.29
N PHE A 275 9.47 24.40 -52.48
CA PHE A 275 8.70 24.83 -53.67
C PHE A 275 7.29 25.41 -53.62
N PHE A 276 6.57 25.61 -52.51
CA PHE A 276 5.30 26.37 -52.58
C PHE A 276 4.96 27.21 -51.33
N ASP A 277 4.63 28.48 -51.56
CA ASP A 277 4.42 29.61 -50.62
C ASP A 277 3.42 29.42 -49.45
N ASN A 278 3.93 29.57 -48.22
CA ASN A 278 3.58 30.55 -47.16
C ASN A 278 2.16 30.71 -46.55
N ILE A 279 1.08 30.07 -46.99
CA ILE A 279 -0.21 30.07 -46.22
C ILE A 279 -0.99 28.75 -46.36
N PHE A 280 -1.03 28.17 -47.56
CA PHE A 280 -1.78 26.93 -47.81
C PHE A 280 -1.03 25.67 -47.31
N SER A 281 0.30 25.75 -47.24
CA SER A 281 1.17 24.71 -46.65
C SER A 281 0.93 24.56 -45.14
N ASP A 282 0.87 25.68 -44.41
CA ASP A 282 0.89 25.69 -42.95
C ASP A 282 -0.47 25.31 -42.38
N MET A 283 -1.56 25.72 -43.04
CA MET A 283 -2.91 25.27 -42.66
C MET A 283 -3.08 23.75 -42.89
N ALA A 284 -2.57 23.22 -44.00
CA ALA A 284 -2.61 21.78 -44.28
C ALA A 284 -1.69 20.98 -43.34
N PHE A 285 -0.55 21.54 -42.92
CA PHE A 285 0.33 20.92 -41.93
C PHE A 285 -0.27 20.97 -40.53
N HIS A 286 -0.88 22.09 -40.15
CA HIS A 286 -1.64 22.24 -38.91
C HIS A 286 -2.77 21.21 -38.81
N GLU A 287 -3.53 21.02 -39.89
CA GLU A 287 -4.57 19.97 -39.97
C GLU A 287 -4.00 18.56 -39.78
N LYS A 288 -2.82 18.27 -40.36
CA LYS A 288 -2.14 16.99 -40.13
C LYS A 288 -1.73 16.80 -38.67
N ILE A 289 -1.26 17.84 -37.99
CA ILE A 289 -0.89 17.77 -36.57
C ILE A 289 -2.14 17.59 -35.70
N GLN A 290 -3.25 18.24 -36.04
CA GLN A 290 -4.54 18.01 -35.38
C GLN A 290 -4.98 16.55 -35.52
N GLN A 291 -4.87 15.99 -36.74
CA GLN A 291 -5.19 14.60 -37.01
C GLN A 291 -4.27 13.64 -36.23
N SER A 292 -2.96 13.87 -36.21
CA SER A 292 -2.02 13.08 -35.42
C SER A 292 -2.34 13.15 -33.91
N ASN A 293 -2.75 14.31 -33.38
CA ASN A 293 -3.15 14.43 -31.98
C ASN A 293 -4.40 13.59 -31.70
N LEU A 294 -5.39 13.62 -32.60
CA LEU A 294 -6.58 12.77 -32.49
C LEU A 294 -6.21 11.27 -32.47
N GLU A 295 -5.28 10.84 -33.32
CA GLU A 295 -4.80 9.46 -33.35
C GLU A 295 -4.09 9.06 -32.04
N VAL A 296 -3.22 9.93 -31.50
CA VAL A 296 -2.57 9.70 -30.19
C VAL A 296 -3.61 9.63 -29.08
N ARG A 297 -4.64 10.48 -29.10
CA ARG A 297 -5.76 10.44 -28.12
C ARG A 297 -6.53 9.14 -28.20
N ASN A 298 -6.90 8.69 -29.40
CA ASN A 298 -7.60 7.43 -29.59
C ASN A 298 -6.76 6.23 -29.12
N CYS A 299 -5.46 6.26 -29.40
CA CYS A 299 -4.50 5.25 -28.92
C CYS A 299 -4.42 5.23 -27.39
N SER A 300 -4.32 6.40 -26.75
CA SER A 300 -4.32 6.56 -25.29
C SER A 300 -5.61 6.04 -24.65
N GLN A 301 -6.77 6.34 -25.25
CA GLN A 301 -8.05 5.81 -24.77
C GLN A 301 -8.13 4.29 -24.89
N SER A 302 -7.67 3.72 -26.02
CA SER A 302 -7.64 2.27 -26.23
C SER A 302 -6.75 1.59 -25.19
N LEU A 303 -5.57 2.14 -24.92
CA LEU A 303 -4.65 1.63 -23.89
C LEU A 303 -5.27 1.69 -22.50
N ASN A 304 -5.96 2.78 -22.16
CA ASN A 304 -6.60 2.93 -20.87
C ASN A 304 -7.67 1.85 -20.62
N ILE A 305 -8.45 1.49 -21.65
CA ILE A 305 -9.43 0.39 -21.54
C ILE A 305 -8.73 -0.94 -21.24
N ASP A 306 -7.60 -1.22 -21.89
CA ASP A 306 -6.81 -2.43 -21.64
C ASP A 306 -6.17 -2.43 -20.26
N LEU A 307 -5.65 -1.28 -19.80
CA LEU A 307 -5.10 -1.10 -18.46
C LEU A 307 -6.17 -1.34 -17.39
N MET A 308 -7.37 -0.79 -17.56
CA MET A 308 -8.49 -1.03 -16.65
C MET A 308 -8.86 -2.53 -16.63
N SER A 309 -8.91 -3.17 -17.79
CA SER A 309 -9.21 -4.60 -17.90
C SER A 309 -8.15 -5.47 -17.24
N ALA A 310 -6.86 -5.15 -17.43
CA ALA A 310 -5.74 -5.84 -16.77
C ALA A 310 -5.75 -5.63 -15.25
N THR A 311 -6.05 -4.41 -14.80
CA THR A 311 -6.17 -4.09 -13.37
C THR A 311 -7.29 -4.89 -12.73
N GLN A 312 -8.45 -5.00 -13.39
CA GLN A 312 -9.56 -5.81 -12.91
C GLN A 312 -9.19 -7.29 -12.79
N ARG A 313 -8.57 -7.88 -13.82
CA ARG A 313 -8.08 -9.26 -13.77
C ARG A 313 -7.06 -9.48 -12.67
N HIS A 314 -6.13 -8.54 -12.50
CA HIS A 314 -5.14 -8.62 -11.42
C HIS A 314 -5.81 -8.63 -10.04
N MET A 315 -6.81 -7.77 -9.80
CA MET A 315 -7.58 -7.78 -8.54
C MET A 315 -8.34 -9.10 -8.32
N GLU A 316 -8.91 -9.69 -9.37
CA GLU A 316 -9.58 -10.99 -9.29
C GLU A 316 -8.60 -12.12 -8.93
N LEU A 317 -7.44 -12.14 -9.58
CA LEU A 317 -6.38 -13.12 -9.30
C LEU A 317 -5.79 -12.95 -7.89
N LEU A 318 -5.65 -11.71 -7.41
CA LEU A 318 -5.24 -11.45 -6.02
C LEU A 318 -6.27 -12.00 -5.02
N ARG A 319 -7.56 -11.75 -5.25
CA ARG A 319 -8.62 -12.32 -4.40
C ARG A 319 -8.61 -13.85 -4.41
N GLU A 320 -8.40 -14.47 -5.57
CA GLU A 320 -8.26 -15.93 -5.68
C GLU A 320 -7.05 -16.43 -4.88
N ALA A 321 -5.90 -15.75 -4.99
CA ALA A 321 -4.69 -16.08 -4.24
C ALA A 321 -4.90 -15.93 -2.72
N ASP A 322 -5.59 -14.88 -2.28
CA ASP A 322 -5.91 -14.65 -0.87
C ASP A 322 -6.84 -15.74 -0.31
N GLN A 323 -7.88 -16.12 -1.06
CA GLN A 323 -8.77 -17.23 -0.69
C GLN A 323 -8.00 -18.54 -0.55
N LYS A 324 -7.11 -18.85 -1.51
CA LYS A 324 -6.26 -20.04 -1.44
C LYS A 324 -5.24 -19.98 -0.30
N ASN A 325 -4.72 -18.80 0.02
CA ASN A 325 -3.85 -18.59 1.17
C ASN A 325 -4.57 -18.91 2.49
N GLU A 326 -5.86 -18.55 2.59
CA GLU A 326 -6.67 -18.89 3.75
C GLU A 326 -6.87 -20.42 3.87
N VAL A 327 -7.07 -21.11 2.75
CA VAL A 327 -7.09 -22.59 2.74
C VAL A 327 -5.75 -23.17 3.22
N VAL A 328 -4.61 -22.60 2.80
CA VAL A 328 -3.27 -23.01 3.30
C VAL A 328 -3.15 -22.78 4.81
N ARG A 329 -3.60 -21.63 5.32
CA ARG A 329 -3.59 -21.34 6.77
C ARG A 329 -4.39 -22.37 7.54
N GLN A 330 -5.61 -22.67 7.10
CA GLN A 330 -6.46 -23.66 7.73
C GLN A 330 -5.86 -25.07 7.66
N ALA A 331 -5.28 -25.45 6.52
CA ALA A 331 -4.60 -26.75 6.37
C ALA A 331 -3.41 -26.89 7.33
N ARG A 332 -2.58 -25.84 7.46
CA ARG A 332 -1.46 -25.80 8.42
C ARG A 332 -1.92 -25.94 9.87
N VAL A 333 -2.97 -25.22 10.26
CA VAL A 333 -3.55 -25.33 11.61
C VAL A 333 -4.06 -26.75 11.87
N ARG A 334 -4.74 -27.38 10.89
CA ARG A 334 -5.18 -28.78 11.00
C ARG A 334 -4.00 -29.73 11.15
N LEU A 335 -2.97 -29.60 10.31
CA LEU A 335 -1.76 -30.42 10.37
C LEU A 335 -1.06 -30.30 11.73
N GLN A 336 -0.87 -29.06 12.20
CA GLN A 336 -0.29 -28.80 13.52
C GLN A 336 -1.12 -29.46 14.63
N LYS A 337 -2.45 -29.30 14.62
CA LYS A 337 -3.32 -29.94 15.61
C LYS A 337 -3.23 -31.47 15.57
N THR A 338 -3.13 -32.08 14.39
CA THR A 338 -2.91 -33.52 14.26
C THR A 338 -1.56 -33.95 14.85
N ARG A 339 -0.50 -33.18 14.61
CA ARG A 339 0.82 -33.41 15.21
C ARG A 339 0.78 -33.27 16.73
N GLU A 340 0.13 -32.23 17.27
CA GLU A 340 -0.08 -32.07 18.72
C GLU A 340 -0.82 -33.27 19.33
N GLN A 341 -1.85 -33.79 18.66
CA GLN A 341 -2.55 -35.01 19.10
C GLN A 341 -1.63 -36.23 19.09
N ALA A 342 -0.74 -36.36 18.10
CA ALA A 342 0.26 -37.42 18.09
C ALA A 342 1.20 -37.32 19.31
N PHE A 343 1.67 -36.11 19.64
CA PHE A 343 2.46 -35.85 20.85
C PHE A 343 1.71 -36.21 22.13
N GLN A 344 0.42 -35.85 22.23
CA GLN A 344 -0.42 -36.17 23.39
C GLN A 344 -0.66 -37.68 23.53
N ARG A 345 -0.91 -38.41 22.42
CA ARG A 345 -1.09 -39.87 22.44
C ARG A 345 0.15 -40.58 22.94
N VAL A 346 1.33 -40.18 22.47
CA VAL A 346 2.61 -40.79 22.85
C VAL A 346 3.03 -40.44 24.28
N SER A 347 2.79 -39.18 24.70
CA SER A 347 3.15 -38.71 26.05
C SER A 347 2.15 -39.18 27.12
N GLY A 348 0.86 -39.25 26.78
CA GLY A 348 -0.22 -39.73 27.67
C GLY A 348 -0.30 -41.26 27.78
N GLY A 349 0.21 -42.02 26.80
CA GLY A 349 0.28 -43.47 26.83
C GLY A 349 1.25 -44.03 27.89
N VAL A 350 2.10 -43.20 28.50
CA VAL A 350 3.04 -43.61 29.56
C VAL A 350 2.33 -43.73 30.94
N ALA A 351 1.09 -43.25 31.07
CA ALA A 351 0.34 -43.32 32.33
C ALA A 351 -0.52 -44.59 32.52
N SER A 352 -0.66 -45.49 31.54
CA SER A 352 -1.54 -46.68 31.67
C SER A 352 -0.86 -48.05 31.59
N SER A 353 0.47 -48.12 31.70
CA SER A 353 1.19 -49.38 31.92
C SER A 353 1.68 -49.53 33.38
N SER A 354 0.80 -49.24 34.34
CA SER A 354 0.94 -49.84 35.68
C SER A 354 0.34 -51.25 35.66
N PRO A 355 1.00 -52.27 36.25
CA PRO A 355 0.44 -53.61 36.33
C PRO A 355 -0.90 -53.55 37.08
N MET A 356 -1.92 -54.19 36.51
CA MET A 356 -3.22 -54.42 37.13
C MET A 356 -3.06 -54.73 38.63
N PRO A 357 -3.62 -53.93 39.55
CA PRO A 357 -3.80 -54.39 40.93
C PRO A 357 -4.79 -55.55 40.90
N LEU A 358 -4.42 -56.66 41.54
CA LEU A 358 -5.31 -57.79 41.80
C LEU A 358 -6.65 -57.30 42.39
N PRO A 359 -7.77 -57.99 42.12
CA PRO A 359 -9.08 -57.58 42.57
C PRO A 359 -9.15 -57.56 44.10
N MET A 360 -9.33 -56.37 44.67
CA MET A 360 -9.62 -56.19 46.09
C MET A 360 -11.03 -56.72 46.41
N PRO A 361 -11.23 -57.37 47.58
CA PRO A 361 -12.54 -57.79 48.03
C PRO A 361 -13.45 -56.59 48.32
N PRO A 362 -14.78 -56.74 48.23
CA PRO A 362 -15.72 -55.65 48.41
C PRO A 362 -15.68 -55.10 49.85
N PRO A 363 -15.82 -53.78 50.03
CA PRO A 363 -15.91 -53.18 51.35
C PRO A 363 -17.23 -53.55 52.03
N ASP A 364 -17.14 -54.12 53.23
CA ASP A 364 -18.27 -54.31 54.15
C ASP A 364 -18.69 -52.93 54.69
N GLY A 365 -19.78 -52.38 54.16
CA GLY A 365 -20.43 -51.20 54.71
C GLY A 365 -21.61 -50.72 53.88
N PRO A 366 -22.76 -50.38 54.48
CA PRO A 366 -23.90 -49.85 53.74
C PRO A 366 -23.58 -48.46 53.16
N PRO A 367 -24.13 -48.13 51.97
CA PRO A 367 -23.84 -46.88 51.29
C PRO A 367 -24.35 -45.67 52.08
N PRO A 368 -23.64 -44.52 52.03
CA PRO A 368 -24.08 -43.30 52.68
C PRO A 368 -25.38 -42.79 52.06
N THR A 369 -26.33 -42.47 52.92
CA THR A 369 -27.64 -41.90 52.60
C THR A 369 -27.50 -40.51 52.00
N TYR A 370 -28.04 -40.35 50.80
CA TYR A 370 -28.30 -39.06 50.16
C TYR A 370 -29.27 -38.25 51.03
N THR A 371 -28.87 -37.03 51.41
CA THR A 371 -29.81 -35.97 51.80
C THR A 371 -29.50 -34.72 50.97
N GLU A 372 -30.45 -34.35 50.12
CA GLU A 372 -30.61 -33.01 49.54
C GLU A 372 -30.71 -31.98 50.70
N ARG A 373 -30.41 -30.68 50.55
CA ARG A 373 -30.90 -29.74 49.54
C ARG A 373 -30.24 -28.35 49.73
N ALA A 374 -30.09 -27.61 48.62
CA ALA A 374 -30.37 -26.16 48.43
C ALA A 374 -29.75 -25.13 49.43
N ASP A 375 -29.04 -24.07 49.06
CA ASP A 375 -29.37 -23.00 48.10
C ASP A 375 -28.27 -21.90 48.10
N ALA A 376 -28.38 -20.98 47.13
CA ALA A 376 -27.85 -19.61 47.06
C ALA A 376 -26.61 -19.31 46.19
N ALA A 377 -26.91 -19.08 44.90
CA ALA A 377 -26.74 -17.81 44.17
C ALA A 377 -25.36 -17.12 44.04
N GLY A 378 -24.99 -16.81 42.78
CA GLY A 378 -24.05 -15.74 42.46
C GLY A 378 -23.52 -15.78 41.02
N ASN A 379 -24.26 -15.18 40.07
CA ASN A 379 -23.82 -14.93 38.69
C ASN A 379 -22.62 -13.97 38.64
N TRP A 380 -21.55 -14.35 37.94
CA TRP A 380 -20.39 -13.50 37.66
C TRP A 380 -19.93 -13.69 36.21
N TRP A 381 -20.51 -12.93 35.27
CA TRP A 381 -19.94 -12.63 33.94
C TRP A 381 -20.81 -11.62 33.15
N GLU A 382 -20.73 -10.34 33.48
CA GLU A 382 -21.03 -9.26 32.53
C GLU A 382 -20.09 -8.09 32.85
N SER A 383 -19.05 -7.90 32.04
CA SER A 383 -18.42 -6.63 31.66
C SER A 383 -17.29 -6.90 30.68
#